data_AF-J9FZ26-F1
#
_entry.id   AF-J9FZ26-F1
#
_cell.length_a   1.000
_cell.length_b   1.000
_cell.length_c   1.000
_cell.angle_alpha   90.00
_cell.angle_beta   90.00
_cell.angle_gamma   90.00
#
_symmetry.space_group_name_H-M   'P 1'
#
loop_
_entity.id
_entity.type
_entity.pdbx_description
1 polymer ?
#
loop_
_entity_poly.entity_id
_entity_poly.type
_entity_poly.pdbx_seq_one_letter_code
_entity_poly.pdbx_strand_id
1 'polypeptide(L)'
;MTEAIYLEVTEMAETAHKAKRRVSVSGMLKHLGVSRSGYHAWLKRVPSNTEKRREAVKSKIKDIYDESKQNYGAPKITKELRKSGEIISERT
;
A
#
# COMPACT_ATOMS: atom_id res chain seq x y z
N MET A 1 4.01 -3.19 8.90
CA MET A 1 3.63 -4.50 8.36
C MET A 1 3.16 -4.30 6.94
N THR A 2 3.58 -5.15 6.01
CA THR A 2 3.50 -4.93 4.57
C THR A 2 2.55 -5.92 3.90
N GLU A 3 2.01 -5.57 2.73
CA GLU A 3 1.26 -6.50 1.89
C GLU A 3 2.07 -7.76 1.57
N ALA A 4 3.40 -7.64 1.44
CA ALA A 4 4.29 -8.77 1.22
C ALA A 4 4.15 -9.86 2.31
N ILE A 5 4.08 -9.47 3.59
CA ILE A 5 3.88 -10.42 4.70
C ILE A 5 2.52 -11.13 4.56
N TYR A 6 1.49 -10.42 4.14
CA TYR A 6 0.16 -11.00 3.94
C TYR A 6 0.12 -12.00 2.79
N LEU A 7 0.75 -11.66 1.66
CA LEU A 7 0.87 -12.56 0.51
C LEU A 7 1.63 -13.83 0.88
N GLU A 8 2.75 -13.70 1.61
CA GLU A 8 3.56 -14.83 2.06
C GLU A 8 2.80 -15.74 3.03
N VAL A 9 2.06 -15.19 4.00
CA VAL A 9 1.17 -15.98 4.88
C VAL A 9 0.10 -16.71 4.07
N THR A 10 -0.45 -16.07 3.03
CA THR A 10 -1.48 -16.66 2.18
C THR A 10 -0.91 -17.82 1.37
N GLU A 11 0.27 -17.66 0.77
CA GLU A 11 0.96 -18.73 0.04
C GLU A 11 1.32 -19.92 0.95
N MET A 12 1.82 -19.65 2.16
CA MET A 12 2.08 -20.69 3.17
C MET A 12 0.81 -21.45 3.58
N ALA A 13 -0.33 -20.75 3.66
CA ALA A 13 -1.61 -21.38 3.97
C ALA A 13 -2.11 -22.27 2.81
N GLU A 14 -2.00 -21.79 1.57
CA GLU A 14 -2.38 -22.54 0.37
C GLU A 14 -1.53 -23.80 0.16
N THR A 15 -0.21 -23.69 0.34
CA THR A 15 0.72 -24.82 0.25
C THR A 15 0.45 -25.87 1.33
N ALA A 16 0.17 -25.44 2.57
CA ALA A 16 -0.22 -26.35 3.65
C ALA A 16 -1.56 -27.04 3.38
N HIS A 17 -2.54 -26.31 2.82
CA HIS A 17 -3.83 -26.87 2.41
C HIS A 17 -3.68 -27.92 1.31
N LYS A 18 -2.86 -27.65 0.27
CA LYS A 18 -2.51 -28.62 -0.77
C LYS A 18 -1.85 -29.88 -0.19
N ALA A 19 -1.00 -29.70 0.82
CA ALA A 19 -0.36 -30.80 1.55
C ALA A 19 -1.27 -31.52 2.57
N LYS A 20 -2.56 -31.16 2.67
CA LYS A 20 -3.53 -31.66 3.68
C LYS A 20 -3.03 -31.53 5.13
N ARG A 21 -2.15 -30.56 5.40
CA ARG A 21 -1.63 -30.27 6.74
C ARG A 21 -2.48 -29.24 7.43
N ARG A 22 -2.81 -29.47 8.70
CA ARG A 22 -3.42 -28.43 9.54
C ARG A 22 -2.33 -27.46 9.99
N VAL A 23 -2.43 -26.21 9.54
CA VAL A 23 -1.56 -25.11 9.98
C VAL A 23 -2.35 -24.06 10.72
N SER A 24 -1.73 -23.45 11.74
CA SER A 24 -2.31 -22.34 12.47
C SER A 24 -1.71 -21.02 11.98
N VAL A 25 -2.54 -19.97 11.92
CA VAL A 25 -2.09 -18.61 11.60
C VAL A 25 -0.97 -18.17 12.55
N SER A 26 -1.06 -18.53 13.84
CA SER A 26 -0.01 -18.25 14.81
C SER A 26 1.32 -18.91 14.48
N GLY A 27 1.31 -20.13 13.94
CA GLY A 27 2.53 -20.85 13.56
C GLY A 27 3.21 -20.21 12.37
N MET A 28 2.41 -19.83 11.35
CA MET A 28 2.91 -19.14 10.16
C MET A 28 3.51 -17.78 10.51
N LEU A 29 2.82 -16.97 11.31
CA LEU A 29 3.33 -15.67 11.74
C LEU A 29 4.63 -15.79 12.56
N LYS A 30 4.76 -16.83 13.39
CA LYS A 30 6.00 -17.10 14.14
C LYS A 30 7.16 -17.42 13.19
N HIS A 31 6.92 -18.17 12.13
CA HIS A 31 7.93 -18.48 11.11
C HIS A 31 8.43 -17.21 10.41
N LEU A 32 7.52 -16.27 10.15
CA LEU A 32 7.82 -14.97 9.52
C LEU A 32 8.37 -13.92 10.50
N GLY A 33 8.56 -14.24 11.78
CA GLY A 33 9.02 -13.28 12.78
C GLY A 33 8.00 -12.18 13.13
N VAL A 34 6.72 -12.39 12.82
CA VAL A 34 5.65 -11.41 13.01
C VAL A 34 4.84 -11.71 14.27
N SER A 35 4.61 -10.70 15.10
CA SER A 35 3.74 -10.85 16.27
C SER A 35 2.27 -10.94 15.88
N ARG A 36 1.51 -11.82 16.57
CA ARG A 36 0.06 -11.95 16.38
C ARG A 36 -0.68 -10.62 16.59
N SER A 37 -0.32 -9.88 17.63
CA SER A 37 -0.92 -8.58 17.95
C SER A 37 -0.64 -7.55 16.85
N GLY A 38 0.59 -7.51 16.32
CA GLY A 38 0.95 -6.66 15.19
C GLY A 38 0.18 -7.02 13.91
N TYR A 39 -0.01 -8.30 13.64
CA TYR A 39 -0.76 -8.79 12.48
C TYR A 39 -2.23 -8.38 12.54
N HIS A 40 -2.89 -8.61 13.67
CA HIS A 40 -4.28 -8.21 13.84
C HIS A 40 -4.46 -6.68 13.89
N ALA A 41 -3.51 -5.93 14.47
CA ALA A 41 -3.55 -4.48 14.46
C ALA A 41 -3.41 -3.92 13.03
N TRP A 42 -2.53 -4.51 12.22
CA TRP A 42 -2.39 -4.14 10.81
C TRP A 42 -3.64 -4.49 9.99
N LEU A 43 -4.22 -5.68 10.15
CA LEU A 43 -5.45 -6.08 9.46
C LEU A 43 -6.64 -5.15 9.77
N LYS A 44 -6.72 -4.62 11.00
CA LYS A 44 -7.77 -3.70 11.44
C LYS A 44 -7.46 -2.24 11.11
N ARG A 45 -6.29 -1.95 10.55
CA ARG A 45 -5.87 -0.57 10.28
C ARG A 45 -6.71 0.00 9.15
N VAL A 46 -7.45 1.05 9.47
CA VAL A 46 -8.17 1.85 8.47
C VAL A 46 -7.26 3.01 8.05
N PRO A 47 -7.11 3.30 6.74
CA PRO A 47 -6.32 4.43 6.29
C PRO A 47 -6.92 5.73 6.81
N SER A 48 -6.05 6.59 7.36
CA SER A 48 -6.47 7.90 7.85
C SER A 48 -6.94 8.81 6.71
N ASN A 49 -7.71 9.86 7.01
CA ASN A 49 -8.11 10.83 5.99
C ASN A 49 -6.91 11.46 5.26
N THR A 50 -5.78 11.65 5.96
CA THR A 50 -4.53 12.15 5.37
C THR A 50 -3.90 11.13 4.43
N GLU A 51 -3.93 9.85 4.78
CA GLU A 51 -3.40 8.75 3.96
C GLU A 51 -4.22 8.60 2.68
N LYS A 52 -5.55 8.62 2.79
CA LYS A 52 -6.48 8.65 1.64
C LYS A 52 -6.22 9.85 0.72
N ARG A 53 -6.01 11.05 1.30
CA ARG A 53 -5.66 12.24 0.52
C ARG A 53 -4.34 12.06 -0.22
N ARG A 54 -3.32 11.50 0.43
CA ARG A 54 -2.02 11.23 -0.21
C ARG A 54 -2.14 10.24 -1.36
N GLU A 55 -2.91 9.17 -1.19
CA GLU A 55 -3.16 8.20 -2.25
C GLU A 55 -3.90 8.83 -3.44
N ALA A 56 -4.95 9.61 -3.17
CA ALA A 56 -5.69 10.33 -4.22
C ALA A 56 -4.79 11.31 -4.99
N VAL A 57 -3.95 12.08 -4.28
CA VAL A 57 -2.96 12.97 -4.91
C VAL A 57 -1.95 12.19 -5.74
N LYS A 58 -1.45 11.06 -5.22
CA LYS A 58 -0.50 10.20 -5.94
C LYS A 58 -1.11 9.65 -7.24
N SER A 59 -2.39 9.28 -7.22
CA SER A 59 -3.12 8.90 -8.44
C SER A 59 -3.17 10.04 -9.44
N LYS A 60 -3.60 11.24 -9.01
CA LYS A 60 -3.66 12.44 -9.87
C LYS A 60 -2.30 12.79 -10.48
N ILE A 61 -1.22 12.67 -9.71
CA ILE A 61 0.16 12.87 -10.21
C ILE A 61 0.46 11.92 -11.37
N LYS A 62 0.11 10.64 -11.20
CA LYS A 62 0.31 9.61 -12.23
C LYS A 62 -0.52 9.92 -13.47
N ASP A 63 -1.78 10.28 -13.30
CA ASP A 63 -2.68 10.62 -14.41
C ASP A 63 -2.12 11.79 -15.25
N ILE A 64 -1.69 12.88 -14.58
CA ILE A 64 -1.08 14.05 -15.25
C ILE A 64 0.24 13.66 -15.94
N TYR A 65 1.04 12.81 -15.30
CA TYR A 65 2.30 12.33 -15.86
C TYR A 65 2.07 11.54 -17.15
N ASP A 66 1.13 10.60 -17.13
CA ASP A 66 0.76 9.76 -18.27
C ASP A 66 0.13 10.60 -19.40
N GLU A 67 -0.78 11.53 -19.07
CA GLU A 67 -1.38 12.48 -20.03
C GLU A 67 -0.32 13.37 -20.70
N SER A 68 0.69 13.80 -19.94
CA SER A 68 1.81 14.59 -20.48
C SER A 68 2.78 13.78 -21.35
N LYS A 69 2.52 12.48 -21.57
CA LYS A 69 3.45 11.52 -22.18
C LYS A 69 4.80 11.51 -21.47
N GLN A 70 4.77 11.57 -20.14
CA GLN A 70 5.95 11.53 -19.27
C GLN A 70 6.91 12.72 -19.42
N ASN A 71 6.50 13.78 -20.14
CA ASN A 71 7.33 14.97 -20.36
C ASN A 71 7.30 15.94 -19.18
N TYR A 72 6.32 15.84 -18.29
CA TYR A 72 6.18 16.75 -17.16
C TYR A 72 6.94 16.21 -15.95
N GLY A 73 7.91 17.00 -15.48
CA GLY A 73 8.54 16.78 -14.18
C GLY A 73 7.73 17.37 -13.02
N ALA A 74 8.21 17.13 -11.80
CA ALA A 74 7.59 17.60 -10.55
C ALA A 74 7.13 19.08 -10.55
N PRO A 75 7.90 20.05 -11.10
CA PRO A 75 7.44 21.45 -11.14
C PRO A 75 6.19 21.66 -12.01
N LYS A 76 6.11 20.98 -13.16
CA LYS A 76 4.98 21.12 -14.10
C LYS A 76 3.73 20.40 -13.57
N ILE A 77 3.91 19.20 -13.01
CA ILE A 77 2.82 18.45 -12.38
C ILE A 77 2.26 19.24 -11.19
N THR A 78 3.12 19.83 -10.36
CA THR A 78 2.69 20.66 -9.21
C THR A 78 1.85 21.86 -9.65
N LYS A 79 2.21 22.51 -10.77
CA LYS A 79 1.41 23.62 -11.33
C LYS A 79 0.01 23.14 -11.74
N GLU A 80 -0.08 21.99 -12.39
CA GLU A 80 -1.36 21.42 -12.84
C GLU A 80 -2.24 21.00 -11.66
N LEU A 81 -1.64 20.40 -10.62
CA LEU A 81 -2.33 20.09 -9.37
C LEU A 81 -2.87 21.35 -8.67
N ARG A 82 -2.11 22.44 -8.65
CA ARG A 82 -2.59 23.71 -8.08
C ARG A 82 -3.75 24.32 -8.86
N LYS A 83 -3.80 24.16 -10.18
CA LYS A 83 -4.96 24.60 -11.00
C LYS A 83 -6.23 23.85 -10.64
N SER A 84 -6.12 22.56 -10.30
CA SER A 84 -7.25 21.75 -9.83
C SER A 84 -7.62 21.98 -8.35
N GLY A 85 -7.02 22.98 -7.69
CA GLY A 85 -7.32 23.37 -6.32
C GLY A 85 -6.54 22.62 -5.24
N GLU A 86 -5.60 21.74 -5.61
CA GLU A 86 -4.80 21.00 -4.65
C GLU A 86 -3.61 21.84 -4.13
N ILE A 87 -3.58 22.08 -2.82
CA ILE A 87 -2.47 22.78 -2.16
C ILE A 87 -1.39 21.75 -1.82
N ILE A 88 -0.38 21.64 -2.68
CA ILE A 88 0.73 20.68 -2.54
C ILE A 88 2.09 21.37 -2.75
N SER A 89 3.09 20.88 -2.02
CA SER A 89 4.48 21.32 -2.16
C SER A 89 5.19 20.51 -3.24
N GLU A 90 6.24 21.07 -3.84
CA GLU A 90 6.98 20.43 -4.93
C GLU A 90 7.74 19.16 -4.50
N ARG A 91 8.05 19.02 -3.19
CA ARG A 91 8.71 17.86 -2.59
C ARG A 91 7.75 17.08 -1.69
N THR A 92 6.69 16.52 -2.26
CA THR A 92 5.72 15.69 -1.54
C THR A 92 5.74 14.27 -2.07
#